data_AF-A0A427TFW6-F1
#
_entry.id   AF-A0A427TFW6-F1
#
_cell.length_a   1.000
_cell.length_b   1.000
_cell.length_c   1.000
_cell.angle_alpha   90.00
_cell.angle_beta   90.00
_cell.angle_gamma   90.00
#
_symmetry.space_group_name_H-M   'P 1'
#
loop_
_entity.id
_entity.type
_entity.pdbx_description
1 polymer ?
#
loop_
_entity_poly.entity_id
_entity_poly.type
_entity_poly.pdbx_seq_one_letter_code
_entity_poly.pdbx_strand_id
1 'polypeptide(L)' 'MVKRVPARLAVLLLHQQADASGDDRYRIGPATLRKWVERGHLTRGDGGYDLGELLAYLERRDGVIEA' A
#
# COMPACT_ATOMS: atom_id res chain seq x y z
N MET A 1 9.01 11.10 11.62
CA MET A 1 9.89 10.07 11.05
C MET A 1 9.06 9.18 10.15
N VAL A 2 9.33 9.18 8.84
CA VAL A 2 8.60 8.30 7.90
C VAL A 2 8.99 6.86 8.21
N LYS A 3 8.03 6.01 8.58
CA LYS A 3 8.28 4.57 8.82
C LYS A 3 8.27 3.84 7.48
N ARG A 4 9.44 3.72 6.85
CA ARG A 4 9.63 2.88 5.66
C ARG A 4 9.81 1.42 6.06
N VAL A 5 9.16 0.51 5.34
CA VAL A 5 9.20 -0.93 5.63
C VAL A 5 9.48 -1.76 4.36
N PRO A 6 10.13 -2.93 4.50
CA PRO A 6 10.30 -3.86 3.39
C PRO A 6 8.96 -4.29 2.78
N ALA A 7 8.97 -4.64 1.49
CA ALA A 7 7.77 -5.05 0.74
C ALA A 7 6.93 -6.10 1.47
N ARG A 8 7.60 -7.11 2.05
CA ARG A 8 6.95 -8.20 2.78
C ARG A 8 6.19 -7.71 4.00
N LEU A 9 6.76 -6.75 4.73
CA LEU A 9 6.11 -6.18 5.92
C LEU A 9 4.97 -5.25 5.54
N ALA A 10 5.12 -4.44 4.47
CA ALA A 10 4.03 -3.63 3.93
C ALA A 10 2.81 -4.49 3.56
N VAL A 11 3.04 -5.59 2.84
CA VAL A 11 1.98 -6.54 2.47
C VAL A 11 1.35 -7.20 3.70
N LEU A 12 2.15 -7.63 4.67
CA LEU A 12 1.64 -8.24 5.90
C LEU A 12 0.71 -7.28 6.67
N LEU A 13 1.11 -6.03 6.82
CA LEU A 13 0.31 -5.02 7.53
C LEU A 13 -0.99 -4.70 6.79
N LEU A 14 -0.94 -4.62 5.46
CA LEU A 14 -2.14 -4.46 4.65
C LEU A 14 -3.09 -5.66 4.78
N HIS A 15 -2.58 -6.89 4.80
CA HIS A 15 -3.42 -8.08 4.99
C HIS A 15 -4.06 -8.09 6.39
N GLN A 16 -3.34 -7.68 7.43
CA GLN A 16 -3.91 -7.50 8.77
C GLN A 16 -5.04 -6.46 8.77
N GLN A 17 -4.88 -5.36 8.01
CA GLN A 17 -5.94 -4.38 7.84
C GLN A 17 -7.16 -4.97 7.09
N ALA A 18 -6.93 -5.79 6.06
CA ALA A 18 -8.00 -6.51 5.36
C ALA A 18 -8.78 -7.41 6.31
N ASP A 19 -8.08 -8.18 7.15
CA ASP A 19 -8.69 -9.10 8.11
C ASP A 19 -9.48 -8.33 9.19
N ALA A 20 -8.99 -7.18 9.65
CA ALA A 20 -9.65 -6.36 10.66
C ALA A 20 -10.88 -5.60 10.15
N SER A 21 -10.85 -5.17 8.88
CA SER A 21 -11.92 -4.36 8.27
C SER A 21 -12.91 -5.16 7.42
N GLY A 22 -12.56 -6.38 7.03
CA GLY A 22 -13.28 -7.15 6.02
C GLY A 22 -13.11 -6.62 4.59
N ASP A 23 -12.16 -5.70 4.37
CA ASP A 23 -11.94 -5.03 3.09
C ASP A 23 -10.81 -5.68 2.29
N ASP A 24 -11.19 -6.46 1.27
CA ASP A 24 -10.22 -7.18 0.43
C ASP A 24 -9.37 -6.26 -0.47
N ARG A 25 -9.65 -4.95 -0.54
CA ARG A 25 -8.80 -3.99 -1.29
C ARG A 25 -7.36 -3.93 -0.76
N TYR A 26 -7.17 -4.23 0.53
CA TYR A 26 -5.84 -4.33 1.13
C TYR A 26 -5.12 -5.65 0.80
N ARG A 27 -5.80 -6.66 0.23
CA ARG A 27 -5.18 -7.94 -0.16
C ARG A 27 -4.40 -7.84 -1.46
N ILE A 28 -3.21 -7.26 -1.40
CA ILE A 28 -2.29 -7.14 -2.54
C ILE A 28 -1.01 -7.96 -2.34
N GLY A 29 -0.32 -8.25 -3.45
CA GLY A 29 0.98 -8.92 -3.44
C GLY A 29 2.17 -7.96 -3.57
N PRO A 30 3.40 -8.42 -3.26
CA PRO A 30 4.61 -7.61 -3.43
C PRO A 30 4.86 -7.13 -4.88
N ALA A 31 4.41 -7.91 -5.87
CA ALA A 31 4.51 -7.53 -7.28
C ALA A 31 3.63 -6.32 -7.61
N THR A 32 2.46 -6.20 -6.99
CA THR A 32 1.56 -5.05 -7.14
C THR A 32 2.20 -3.77 -6.63
N LEU A 33 2.83 -3.84 -5.44
CA LEU A 33 3.59 -2.73 -4.87
C LEU A 33 4.71 -2.24 -5.82
N ARG A 34 5.47 -3.18 -6.40
CA ARG A 34 6.52 -2.84 -7.39
C ARG A 34 5.95 -2.14 -8.61
N LYS A 35 4.86 -2.66 -9.18
CA LYS A 35 4.19 -2.04 -10.34
C LYS A 35 3.69 -0.63 -10.03
N TRP A 36 3.22 -0.36 -8.82
CA TRP A 36 2.79 0.98 -8.42
C TRP A 36 3.95 1.96 -8.32
N VAL A 37 5.12 1.51 -7.86
CA VAL A 37 6.35 2.31 -7.91
C VAL A 37 6.80 2.56 -9.35
N GLU A 38 6.82 1.54 -10.19
CA GLU A 38 7.16 1.66 -11.62
C GLU A 38 6.26 2.64 -12.36
N ARG A 39 4.98 2.71 -11.99
CA ARG A 39 3.99 3.65 -12.55
C ARG A 39 4.01 5.04 -11.91
N GLY A 40 4.88 5.27 -10.92
CA GLY A 40 4.97 6.56 -10.22
C GLY A 40 3.83 6.85 -9.24
N HIS A 41 3.07 5.84 -8.82
CA HIS A 41 2.00 6.01 -7.82
C HIS A 41 2.52 6.02 -6.38
N LEU A 42 3.67 5.39 -6.14
CA LEU A 42 4.31 5.26 -4.83
C LEU A 42 5.81 5.49 -4.92
N THR A 43 6.41 5.91 -3.81
CA THR A 43 7.83 6.16 -3.68
C THR A 43 8.51 5.05 -2.89
N ARG A 44 9.49 4.38 -3.51
CA ARG A 44 10.38 3.45 -2.82
C ARG A 44 11.68 4.14 -2.46
N GLY A 45 12.00 4.19 -1.16
CA GLY A 45 13.25 4.76 -0.64
C GLY A 45 14.07 3.72 0.12
N ASP A 46 15.16 4.16 0.74
CA ASP A 46 15.92 3.31 1.67
C ASP A 46 15.03 2.86 2.84
N GLY A 47 15.05 1.55 3.10
CA GLY A 47 14.11 0.91 4.03
C GLY A 47 12.78 0.46 3.41
N GLY A 48 12.50 0.80 2.14
CA GLY A 48 11.36 0.27 1.37
C GLY A 48 10.21 1.26 1.17
N TYR A 49 9.00 0.81 1.50
CA TYR A 49 7.73 1.49 1.22
C TYR A 49 7.31 2.33 2.42
N ASP A 50 6.86 3.55 2.14
CA ASP A 50 6.18 4.39 3.14
C ASP A 50 4.75 3.88 3.34
N LEU A 51 4.41 3.45 4.56
CA LEU A 51 3.08 2.95 4.89
C LEU A 51 2.00 4.04 4.81
N GLY A 52 2.33 5.29 5.16
CA GLY A 52 1.38 6.39 5.08
C GLY A 52 1.04 6.73 3.62
N GLU A 53 2.06 6.78 2.76
CA GLU A 53 1.87 6.96 1.32
C GLU A 53 1.04 5.83 0.71
N LEU A 54 1.31 4.59 1.13
CA LEU A 54 0.59 3.40 0.66
C LEU A 54 -0.91 3.45 1.01
N LEU A 55 -1.24 3.76 2.26
CA LEU A 55 -2.63 3.89 2.70
C LEU A 55 -3.34 5.04 1.99
N ALA A 56 -2.71 6.22 1.90
CA ALA A 56 -3.25 7.37 1.20
C ALA A 56 -3.45 7.12 -0.30
N TYR A 57 -2.60 6.30 -0.93
CA TYR A 57 -2.80 5.88 -2.32
C TYR A 57 -3.99 4.94 -2.47
N LEU A 58 -4.16 3.96 -1.57
CA LEU A 58 -5.31 3.06 -1.59
C LEU A 58 -6.64 3.81 -1.41
N GLU A 59 -6.71 4.72 -0.43
CA GLU A 59 -7.87 5.58 -0.21
C GLU A 59 -8.21 6.41 -1.47
N ARG A 60 -7.21 7.02 -2.12
CA ARG A 60 -7.43 7.79 -3.35
C ARG A 60 -7.81 6.93 -4.55
N ARG A 61 -7.17 5.77 -4.73
CA ARG A 61 -7.45 4.86 -5.84
C ARG A 61 -8.89 4.36 -5.79
N ASP A 62 -9.37 4.05 -4.59
CA ASP A 62 -10.66 3.40 -4.42
C ASP A 62 -11.79 4.40 -4.05
N GLY A 63 -11.44 5.63 -3.63
CA GLY A 63 -12.36 6.75 -3.47
C GLY A 63 -12.80 7.43 -4.77
N VAL A 64 -12.33 6.95 -5.94
CA VAL A 64 -12.78 7.40 -7.26
C VAL A 64 -14.10 6.71 -7.70
N ILE A 65 -14.70 5.85 -6.87
CA ILE A 65 -16.07 5.36 -7.05
C ILE A 65 -17.04 6.18 -6.19
N GLU A 66 -17.02 7.50 -6.27
CA GLU A 66 -18.17 8.42 -6.03
C GLU A 66 -17.75 9.82 -6.50
N ALA A 67 -17.81 10.07 -7.81
CA ALA A 67 -17.91 11.41 -8.40
C ALA A 67 -18.57 11.30 -9.78
#